data_AF-A0A0B4RBS8-F1
#
_entry.id   AF-A0A0B4RBS8-F1
#
_cell.length_a   1.000
_cell.length_b   1.000
_cell.length_c   1.000
_cell.angle_alpha   90.00
_cell.angle_beta   90.00
_cell.angle_gamma   90.00
#
_symmetry.space_group_name_H-M   'P 1'
#
loop_
_entity.id
_entity.type
_entity.pdbx_description
1 polymer ?
#
loop_
_entity_poly.entity_id
_entity_poly.type
_entity_poly.pdbx_seq_one_letter_code
_entity_poly.pdbx_strand_id
1 'polypeptide(L)'
;MQNQVEGIVIRTMPYGETNKIVTLFTKEAGKITCMARGAKKPASRLAAITQVFTHGSFSIYKGKGMGTIQAGDPLESLRHIREDIMSTAYASYVTELIDRLTEQDEPQPAIFNMLYQALHAIDEGYDPEAITLFVEWKMLQTAGLTPTLHQCANCGSTEGEFAFSFQELGFLCHRCFHIDRYIIRLSPALVKLIRTFYFVPIERVGSLTLKKESKNLLKQIVRTIYEEKAGIRLKSRKFLEQLERTPEFLPKKEELPKDE
;
A
#
# COMPACT_ATOMS: atom_id res chain seq x y z
N MET A 1 7.20 11.33 28.55
CA MET A 1 5.94 11.94 28.08
C MET A 1 5.09 10.81 27.54
N GLN A 2 3.86 10.66 28.05
CA GLN A 2 2.91 9.67 27.55
C GLN A 2 2.18 10.33 26.39
N ASN A 3 2.38 9.83 25.17
CA ASN A 3 1.72 10.36 23.99
C ASN A 3 0.66 9.38 23.53
N GLN A 4 -0.56 9.87 23.37
CA GLN A 4 -1.63 9.17 22.67
C GLN A 4 -1.48 9.44 21.18
N VAL A 5 -1.51 8.38 20.35
CA VAL A 5 -1.38 8.47 18.89
C VAL A 5 -2.41 7.58 18.22
N GLU A 6 -2.97 8.04 17.10
CA GLU A 6 -3.81 7.23 16.23
C GLU A 6 -2.92 6.48 15.23
N GLY A 7 -3.08 5.16 15.12
CA GLY A 7 -2.15 4.35 14.35
C GLY A 7 -2.76 3.08 13.76
N ILE A 8 -2.08 2.57 12.75
CA ILE A 8 -2.35 1.24 12.16
C ILE A 8 -1.13 0.36 12.41
N VAL A 9 -1.36 -0.86 12.91
CA VAL A 9 -0.31 -1.86 13.06
C VAL A 9 0.08 -2.42 11.69
N ILE A 10 1.24 -2.01 11.19
CA ILE A 10 1.74 -2.42 9.85
C ILE A 10 2.68 -3.63 9.92
N ARG A 11 3.30 -3.90 11.07
CA ARG A 11 4.18 -5.06 11.26
C ARG A 11 4.27 -5.47 12.71
N THR A 12 4.28 -6.78 12.96
CA THR A 12 4.56 -7.34 14.29
C THR A 12 5.63 -8.42 14.22
N MET A 13 6.42 -8.54 15.27
CA MET A 13 7.45 -9.57 15.41
C MET A 13 7.47 -10.09 16.85
N PRO A 14 7.54 -11.42 17.08
CA PRO A 14 7.73 -11.97 18.42
C PRO A 14 9.06 -11.47 19.02
N TYR A 15 9.06 -11.12 20.30
CA TYR A 15 10.29 -10.76 21.02
C TYR A 15 10.33 -11.43 22.39
N GLY A 16 11.26 -12.36 22.55
CA GLY A 16 11.33 -13.25 23.70
C GLY A 16 10.06 -14.09 23.88
N GLU A 17 9.83 -14.53 25.10
CA GLU A 17 8.74 -15.46 25.40
C GLU A 17 7.37 -14.77 25.36
N THR A 18 7.25 -13.58 25.93
CA THR A 18 5.95 -12.96 26.23
C THR A 18 5.66 -11.65 25.48
N ASN A 19 6.63 -11.08 24.74
CA ASN A 19 6.49 -9.74 24.16
C ASN A 19 6.41 -9.76 22.63
N LYS A 20 6.01 -8.63 22.05
CA LYS A 20 6.08 -8.36 20.61
C LYS A 20 6.79 -7.03 20.36
N ILE A 21 7.54 -6.93 19.28
CA ILE A 21 7.90 -5.65 18.66
C ILE A 21 6.79 -5.32 17.65
N VAL A 22 6.26 -4.11 17.73
CA VAL A 22 5.13 -3.62 16.95
C VAL A 22 5.57 -2.36 16.21
N THR A 23 5.39 -2.36 14.90
CA THR A 23 5.57 -1.16 14.07
C THR A 23 4.20 -0.57 13.78
N LEU A 24 4.01 0.66 14.20
CA LEU A 24 2.81 1.45 13.96
C LEU A 24 3.13 2.48 12.88
N PHE A 25 2.20 2.67 11.95
CA PHE A 25 2.18 3.88 11.14
C PHE A 25 1.12 4.80 11.73
N THR A 26 1.53 5.95 12.24
CA THR A 26 0.67 6.87 12.97
C THR A 26 0.48 8.18 12.25
N LYS A 27 -0.64 8.83 12.52
CA LYS A 27 -0.99 10.11 11.92
C LYS A 27 -0.12 11.25 12.44
N GLU A 28 0.21 11.23 13.74
CA GLU A 28 0.88 12.33 14.44
C GLU A 28 2.41 12.19 14.50
N ALA A 29 2.93 10.96 14.49
CA ALA A 29 4.35 10.68 14.69
C ALA A 29 5.00 9.91 13.54
N GLY A 30 4.23 9.58 12.50
CA GLY A 30 4.72 8.79 11.38
C GLY A 30 4.96 7.34 11.75
N LYS A 31 5.99 6.73 11.16
CA LYS A 31 6.33 5.35 11.47
C LYS A 31 7.08 5.28 12.79
N ILE A 32 6.58 4.47 13.73
CA ILE A 32 7.21 4.28 15.03
C ILE A 32 7.28 2.79 15.37
N THR A 33 8.38 2.39 16.02
CA THR A 33 8.58 1.02 16.50
C THR A 33 8.52 0.99 18.02
N CYS A 34 7.69 0.11 18.58
CA CYS A 34 7.46 0.00 20.01
C CYS A 34 7.48 -1.45 20.49
N MET A 35 7.88 -1.66 21.74
CA MET A 35 7.73 -2.92 22.46
C MET A 35 6.32 -3.02 23.06
N ALA A 36 5.61 -4.12 22.84
CA ALA A 36 4.38 -4.46 23.53
C ALA A 36 4.66 -5.60 24.53
N ARG A 37 4.83 -5.23 25.79
CA ARG A 37 5.23 -6.17 26.84
C ARG A 37 4.06 -7.06 27.24
N GLY A 38 4.30 -8.37 27.32
CA GLY A 38 3.26 -9.35 27.67
C GLY A 38 2.20 -9.56 26.59
N ALA A 39 2.34 -8.99 25.37
CA ALA A 39 1.36 -9.10 24.30
C ALA A 39 1.14 -10.51 23.74
N LYS A 40 2.00 -11.49 24.09
CA LYS A 40 1.81 -12.91 23.75
C LYS A 40 1.10 -13.71 24.85
N LYS A 41 0.86 -13.13 26.03
CA LYS A 41 0.15 -13.83 27.11
C LYS A 41 -1.35 -13.94 26.74
N PRO A 42 -2.00 -15.10 26.95
CA PRO A 42 -3.41 -15.30 26.60
C PRO A 42 -4.37 -14.25 27.19
N ALA A 43 -4.15 -13.81 28.43
CA ALA A 43 -4.99 -12.81 29.12
C ALA A 43 -4.54 -11.35 28.88
N SER A 44 -3.65 -11.09 27.92
CA SER A 44 -3.10 -9.75 27.70
C SER A 44 -4.07 -8.84 26.98
N ARG A 45 -4.37 -7.69 27.57
CA ARG A 45 -5.10 -6.61 26.90
C ARG A 45 -4.38 -6.10 25.64
N LEU A 46 -3.06 -6.25 25.58
CA LEU A 46 -2.26 -5.86 24.42
C LEU A 46 -2.29 -6.89 23.28
N ALA A 47 -2.83 -8.10 23.49
CA ALA A 47 -2.77 -9.15 22.47
C ALA A 47 -3.55 -8.78 21.19
N ALA A 48 -4.77 -8.27 21.35
CA ALA A 48 -5.66 -7.91 20.25
C ALA A 48 -5.26 -6.60 19.54
N ILE A 49 -4.96 -5.55 20.33
CA ILE A 49 -4.59 -4.23 19.78
C ILE A 49 -3.26 -4.24 19.02
N THR A 50 -2.43 -5.28 19.22
CA THR A 50 -1.14 -5.47 18.53
C THR A 50 -1.20 -6.51 17.41
N GLN A 51 -2.39 -6.83 16.90
CA GLN A 51 -2.51 -7.60 15.66
C GLN A 51 -2.23 -6.70 14.46
N VAL A 52 -1.66 -7.26 13.39
CA VAL A 52 -1.46 -6.54 12.12
C VAL A 52 -2.83 -6.17 11.54
N PHE A 53 -2.90 -5.00 10.89
CA PHE A 53 -4.13 -4.39 10.37
C PHE A 53 -5.10 -3.87 11.44
N THR A 54 -4.73 -3.86 12.72
CA THR A 54 -5.54 -3.18 13.73
C THR A 54 -5.33 -1.67 13.65
N HIS A 55 -6.42 -0.92 13.48
CA HIS A 55 -6.45 0.53 13.62
C HIS A 55 -6.94 0.90 15.03
N GLY A 56 -6.23 1.80 15.69
CA GLY A 56 -6.52 2.12 17.07
C GLY A 56 -5.82 3.36 17.59
N SER A 57 -6.20 3.74 18.80
CA SER A 57 -5.51 4.74 19.60
C SER A 57 -4.52 4.04 20.53
N PHE A 58 -3.27 4.48 20.55
CA PHE A 58 -2.19 3.87 21.32
C PHE A 58 -1.61 4.84 22.33
N SER A 59 -1.51 4.40 23.59
CA SER A 59 -0.76 5.11 24.63
C SER A 59 0.67 4.62 24.63
N ILE A 60 1.60 5.49 24.23
CA ILE A 60 3.01 5.13 24.06
C ILE A 60 3.87 5.91 25.04
N TYR A 61 4.73 5.18 25.73
CA TYR A 61 5.84 5.75 26.47
C TYR A 61 7.10 5.78 25.60
N LYS A 62 7.56 6.98 25.25
CA LYS A 62 8.79 7.18 24.47
C LYS A 62 9.90 7.73 25.38
N GLY A 63 10.96 6.93 25.55
CA GLY A 63 12.20 7.31 26.24
C GLY A 63 13.33 7.59 25.24
N LYS A 64 14.57 7.21 25.57
CA LYS A 64 15.66 7.14 24.58
C LYS A 64 15.59 5.78 23.86
N GLY A 65 15.39 5.80 22.54
CA GLY A 65 15.29 4.59 21.70
C GLY A 65 13.85 4.10 21.49
N MET A 66 13.67 2.78 21.40
CA MET A 66 12.39 2.14 21.07
C MET A 66 11.32 2.43 22.14
N GLY A 67 10.12 2.83 21.69
CA GLY A 67 8.99 3.12 22.57
C GLY A 67 8.41 1.86 23.24
N THR A 68 7.50 2.04 24.19
CA THR A 68 6.71 0.94 24.78
C THR A 68 5.23 1.26 24.69
N ILE A 69 4.44 0.33 24.14
CA ILE A 69 2.97 0.40 24.14
C ILE A 69 2.51 0.07 25.56
N GLN A 70 1.86 1.03 26.23
CA GLN A 70 1.33 0.87 27.58
C GLN A 70 -0.11 0.38 27.55
N ALA A 71 -0.91 0.93 26.65
CA ALA A 71 -2.31 0.60 26.43
C ALA A 71 -2.69 0.95 24.99
N GLY A 72 -3.84 0.47 24.55
CA GLY A 72 -4.46 0.96 23.33
C GLY A 72 -5.90 0.47 23.23
N ASP A 73 -6.69 1.27 22.52
CA ASP A 73 -8.11 1.07 22.31
C ASP A 73 -8.35 0.88 20.80
N PRO A 74 -8.93 -0.26 20.39
CA PRO A 74 -9.21 -0.49 18.98
C PRO A 74 -10.30 0.48 18.54
N LEU A 75 -10.05 1.18 17.44
CA LEU A 75 -11.06 2.02 16.80
C LEU A 75 -11.83 1.17 15.81
N GLU A 76 -11.10 0.48 14.94
CA GLU A 76 -11.67 -0.39 13.91
C GLU A 76 -10.87 -1.68 13.81
N SER A 77 -11.60 -2.76 13.57
CA SER A 77 -11.03 -4.08 13.43
C SER A 77 -11.32 -4.54 12.00
N LEU A 78 -10.32 -4.49 11.13
CA LEU A 78 -10.41 -4.92 9.74
C LEU A 78 -10.51 -6.46 9.70
N ARG A 79 -11.73 -6.98 9.89
CA ARG A 79 -11.99 -8.42 10.11
C ARG A 79 -11.90 -9.19 8.81
N HIS A 80 -12.51 -8.69 7.75
CA HIS A 80 -12.53 -9.37 6.46
C HIS A 80 -11.11 -9.54 5.92
N ILE A 81 -10.24 -8.53 6.08
CA ILE A 81 -8.81 -8.66 5.76
C ILE A 81 -8.17 -9.86 6.47
N ARG A 82 -8.54 -10.16 7.72
CA ARG A 82 -7.95 -11.25 8.53
C ARG A 82 -8.55 -12.62 8.24
N GLU A 83 -9.74 -12.67 7.64
CA GLU A 83 -10.49 -13.89 7.37
C GLU A 83 -10.33 -14.35 5.91
N ASP A 84 -10.10 -13.42 4.98
CA ASP A 84 -9.86 -13.71 3.57
C ASP A 84 -8.36 -13.65 3.22
N ILE A 85 -7.84 -14.76 2.70
CA ILE A 85 -6.41 -14.92 2.37
C ILE A 85 -5.95 -13.95 1.26
N MET A 86 -6.81 -13.63 0.30
CA MET A 86 -6.48 -12.68 -0.78
C MET A 86 -6.35 -11.28 -0.21
N SER A 87 -7.32 -10.85 0.59
CA SER A 87 -7.34 -9.56 1.28
C SER A 87 -6.15 -9.43 2.24
N THR A 88 -5.82 -10.46 3.00
CA THR A 88 -4.60 -10.53 3.82
C THR A 88 -3.35 -10.31 2.97
N ALA A 89 -3.23 -10.97 1.82
CA ALA A 89 -2.03 -10.90 0.97
C ALA A 89 -1.81 -9.49 0.42
N TYR A 90 -2.86 -8.85 -0.10
CA TYR A 90 -2.79 -7.48 -0.60
C TYR A 90 -2.57 -6.46 0.52
N ALA A 91 -3.25 -6.57 1.65
CA ALA A 91 -3.02 -5.71 2.82
C ALA A 91 -1.58 -5.84 3.35
N SER A 92 -1.03 -7.06 3.38
CA SER A 92 0.38 -7.30 3.73
C SER A 92 1.34 -6.62 2.75
N TYR A 93 1.02 -6.64 1.46
CA TYR A 93 1.82 -5.97 0.44
C TYR A 93 1.82 -4.45 0.62
N VAL A 94 0.64 -3.86 0.78
CA VAL A 94 0.46 -2.42 0.99
C VAL A 94 1.21 -1.95 2.24
N THR A 95 1.04 -2.67 3.36
CA THR A 95 1.71 -2.32 4.62
C THR A 95 3.23 -2.50 4.55
N GLU A 96 3.74 -3.53 3.87
CA GLU A 96 5.19 -3.72 3.66
C GLU A 96 5.78 -2.62 2.76
N LEU A 97 5.07 -2.20 1.71
CA LEU A 97 5.50 -1.10 0.84
C LEU A 97 5.66 0.20 1.63
N ILE A 98 4.67 0.53 2.48
CA ILE A 98 4.73 1.72 3.33
C ILE A 98 5.80 1.59 4.41
N ASP A 99 5.95 0.43 5.06
CA ASP A 99 7.07 0.18 5.99
C ASP A 99 8.40 0.41 5.28
N ARG A 100 8.55 -0.04 4.03
CA ARG A 100 9.82 0.07 3.32
C ARG A 100 10.16 1.49 2.88
N LEU A 101 9.15 2.29 2.51
CA LEU A 101 9.33 3.61 1.89
C LEU A 101 9.28 4.79 2.85
N THR A 102 8.76 4.61 4.06
CA THR A 102 8.64 5.71 5.03
C THR A 102 9.80 5.71 6.02
N GLU A 103 10.16 6.88 6.55
CA GLU A 103 11.18 7.01 7.60
C GLU A 103 10.57 6.90 9.00
N GLN A 104 11.42 6.59 10.00
CA GLN A 104 10.98 6.56 11.40
C GLN A 104 10.79 7.99 11.92
N ASP A 105 9.79 8.19 12.77
CA ASP A 105 9.55 9.45 13.48
C ASP A 105 9.28 10.68 12.59
N GLU A 106 8.91 10.46 11.32
CA GLU A 106 8.55 11.51 10.36
C GLU A 106 7.04 11.47 10.07
N PRO A 107 6.24 12.45 10.55
CA PRO A 107 4.80 12.50 10.30
C PRO A 107 4.47 12.67 8.82
N GLN A 108 3.70 11.74 8.26
CA GLN A 108 3.24 11.77 6.88
C GLN A 108 1.71 11.55 6.80
N PRO A 109 0.87 12.54 7.21
CA PRO A 109 -0.57 12.36 7.34
C PRO A 109 -1.28 11.97 6.04
N ALA A 110 -0.79 12.42 4.88
CA ALA A 110 -1.34 12.06 3.58
C ALA A 110 -1.15 10.56 3.27
N ILE A 111 0.01 9.99 3.61
CA ILE A 111 0.26 8.55 3.48
C ILE A 111 -0.56 7.77 4.49
N PHE A 112 -0.74 8.31 5.71
CA PHE A 112 -1.56 7.65 6.74
C PHE A 112 -3.01 7.53 6.27
N ASN A 113 -3.59 8.64 5.79
CA ASN A 113 -4.94 8.65 5.25
C ASN A 113 -5.07 7.69 4.04
N MET A 114 -4.07 7.68 3.15
CA MET A 114 -4.08 6.74 2.03
C MET A 114 -4.05 5.28 2.50
N LEU A 115 -3.19 4.92 3.45
CA LEU A 115 -3.12 3.58 4.02
C LEU A 115 -4.45 3.19 4.67
N TYR A 116 -5.01 4.08 5.49
CA TYR A 116 -6.30 3.89 6.13
C TYR A 116 -7.38 3.57 5.09
N GLN A 117 -7.57 4.46 4.12
CA GLN A 117 -8.59 4.29 3.07
C GLN A 117 -8.35 3.04 2.22
N ALA A 118 -7.10 2.72 1.89
CA ALA A 118 -6.76 1.51 1.13
C ALA A 118 -7.13 0.24 1.89
N LEU A 119 -6.78 0.16 3.18
CA LEU A 119 -7.13 -1.00 4.00
C LEU A 119 -8.63 -1.11 4.23
N HIS A 120 -9.33 0.01 4.45
CA HIS A 120 -10.79 0.02 4.57
C HIS A 120 -11.48 -0.47 3.30
N ALA A 121 -11.07 0.02 2.14
CA ALA A 121 -11.64 -0.43 0.87
C ALA A 121 -11.39 -1.93 0.62
N ILE A 122 -10.22 -2.47 1.01
CA ILE A 122 -9.97 -3.92 0.93
C ILE A 122 -10.91 -4.67 1.89
N ASP A 123 -11.08 -4.20 3.13
CA ASP A 123 -11.96 -4.82 4.13
C ASP A 123 -13.44 -4.78 3.70
N GLU A 124 -13.87 -3.71 3.05
CA GLU A 124 -15.21 -3.57 2.46
C GLU A 124 -15.44 -4.44 1.21
N GLY A 125 -14.40 -5.11 0.71
CA GLY A 125 -14.51 -6.09 -0.39
C GLY A 125 -14.38 -5.50 -1.80
N TYR A 126 -13.92 -4.25 -1.94
CA TYR A 126 -13.50 -3.71 -3.23
C TYR A 126 -12.30 -4.48 -3.80
N ASP A 127 -12.03 -4.32 -5.11
CA ASP A 127 -10.94 -5.05 -5.79
C ASP A 127 -9.57 -4.72 -5.15
N PRO A 128 -8.98 -5.67 -4.39
CA PRO A 128 -7.76 -5.39 -3.63
C PRO A 128 -6.54 -5.22 -4.54
N GLU A 129 -6.57 -5.79 -5.75
CA GLU A 129 -5.51 -5.60 -6.74
C GLU A 129 -5.50 -4.16 -7.27
N ALA A 130 -6.69 -3.61 -7.57
CA ALA A 130 -6.82 -2.24 -8.06
C ALA A 130 -6.42 -1.22 -6.99
N ILE A 131 -6.79 -1.45 -5.73
CA ILE A 131 -6.39 -0.63 -4.58
C ILE A 131 -4.87 -0.68 -4.39
N THR A 132 -4.29 -1.88 -4.44
CA THR A 132 -2.83 -2.05 -4.31
C THR A 132 -2.09 -1.33 -5.42
N LEU A 133 -2.57 -1.43 -6.68
CA LEU A 133 -2.01 -0.70 -7.81
C LEU A 133 -2.08 0.81 -7.60
N PHE A 134 -3.20 1.33 -7.09
CA PHE A 134 -3.30 2.74 -6.75
C PHE A 134 -2.20 3.15 -5.76
N VAL A 135 -2.03 2.40 -4.67
CA VAL A 135 -1.00 2.68 -3.66
C VAL A 135 0.41 2.60 -4.26
N GLU A 136 0.70 1.58 -5.08
CA GLU A 136 2.01 1.43 -5.75
C GLU A 136 2.37 2.67 -6.57
N TRP A 137 1.44 3.15 -7.40
CA TRP A 137 1.66 4.34 -8.22
C TRP A 137 1.78 5.61 -7.38
N LYS A 138 0.95 5.74 -6.34
CA LYS A 138 0.97 6.90 -5.43
C LYS A 138 2.30 7.00 -4.66
N MET A 139 2.83 5.87 -4.22
CA MET A 139 4.05 5.79 -3.41
C MET A 139 5.35 5.99 -4.21
N LEU A 140 5.30 6.11 -5.54
CA LEU A 140 6.48 6.41 -6.36
C LEU A 140 7.19 7.69 -5.89
N GLN A 141 6.44 8.72 -5.53
CA GLN A 141 7.01 9.97 -5.01
C GLN A 141 7.79 9.77 -3.71
N THR A 142 7.22 8.99 -2.78
CA THR A 142 7.88 8.63 -1.52
C THR A 142 9.13 7.78 -1.76
N ALA A 143 9.17 7.00 -2.86
CA ALA A 143 10.35 6.27 -3.29
C ALA A 143 11.41 7.14 -3.99
N GLY A 144 11.21 8.46 -4.09
CA GLY A 144 12.10 9.38 -4.81
C GLY A 144 11.96 9.32 -6.34
N LEU A 145 10.90 8.66 -6.84
CA LEU A 145 10.66 8.46 -8.27
C LEU A 145 9.57 9.41 -8.75
N THR A 146 9.94 10.33 -9.63
CA THR A 146 9.09 11.44 -10.07
C THR A 146 8.83 11.37 -11.57
N PRO A 147 7.98 10.42 -12.04
CA PRO A 147 7.74 10.27 -13.46
C PRO A 147 7.03 11.48 -14.06
N THR A 148 7.43 11.85 -15.29
CA THR A 148 6.76 12.93 -16.03
C THR A 148 5.49 12.41 -16.69
N LEU A 149 4.35 12.61 -16.02
CA LEU A 149 3.05 12.05 -16.43
C LEU A 149 2.02 13.08 -16.90
N HIS A 150 2.28 14.37 -16.74
CA HIS A 150 1.37 15.45 -17.16
C HIS A 150 1.55 15.82 -18.64
N GLN A 151 2.74 15.57 -19.19
CA GLN A 151 3.12 15.90 -20.56
C GLN A 151 4.17 14.92 -21.10
N CYS A 152 4.58 15.09 -22.35
CA CYS A 152 5.72 14.40 -22.93
C CYS A 152 7.01 14.77 -22.18
N ALA A 153 7.73 13.78 -21.65
CA ALA A 153 9.01 13.95 -20.96
C ALA A 153 10.10 14.58 -21.85
N ASN A 154 10.04 14.36 -23.17
CA ASN A 154 11.03 14.88 -24.10
C ASN A 154 10.69 16.28 -24.66
N CYS A 155 9.46 16.51 -25.14
CA CYS A 155 9.11 17.74 -25.86
C CYS A 155 8.04 18.60 -25.19
N GLY A 156 7.50 18.20 -24.04
CA GLY A 156 6.47 18.94 -23.31
C GLY A 156 5.07 18.92 -23.92
N SER A 157 4.84 18.23 -25.05
CA SER A 157 3.52 18.08 -25.65
C SER A 157 2.52 17.43 -24.68
N THR A 158 1.35 18.04 -24.50
CA THR A 158 0.23 17.50 -23.71
C THR A 158 -0.80 16.74 -24.56
N GLU A 159 -0.66 16.80 -25.88
CA GLU A 159 -1.59 16.24 -26.86
C GLU A 159 -1.03 15.03 -27.62
N GLY A 160 -1.96 14.24 -28.15
CA GLY A 160 -1.71 13.06 -28.98
C GLY A 160 -1.67 11.75 -28.21
N GLU A 161 -1.24 10.69 -28.89
CA GLU A 161 -1.03 9.38 -28.25
C GLU A 161 0.23 9.40 -27.38
N PHE A 162 0.18 8.64 -26.29
CA PHE A 162 1.28 8.51 -25.34
C PHE A 162 1.71 7.05 -25.16
N ALA A 163 2.97 6.88 -24.81
CA ALA A 163 3.57 5.63 -24.40
C ALA A 163 4.39 5.87 -23.14
N PHE A 164 4.56 4.85 -22.30
CA PHE A 164 5.47 4.93 -21.17
C PHE A 164 6.90 4.61 -21.61
N SER A 165 7.86 5.42 -21.18
CA SER A 165 9.29 5.21 -21.34
C SER A 165 9.93 5.00 -19.98
N PHE A 166 10.67 3.91 -19.82
CA PHE A 166 11.48 3.68 -18.62
C PHE A 166 12.80 4.47 -18.65
N GLN A 167 13.29 4.80 -19.85
CA GLN A 167 14.48 5.63 -20.01
C GLN A 167 14.21 7.05 -19.52
N GLU A 168 13.13 7.66 -20.00
CA GLU A 168 12.73 9.02 -19.63
C GLU A 168 11.88 9.08 -18.35
N LEU A 169 11.60 7.92 -17.74
CA LEU A 169 10.72 7.75 -16.58
C LEU A 169 9.44 8.59 -16.72
N GLY A 170 8.62 8.32 -17.74
CA GLY A 170 7.46 9.15 -18.01
C GLY A 170 6.79 8.86 -19.33
N PHE A 171 5.88 9.74 -19.73
CA PHE A 171 5.20 9.62 -21.00
C PHE A 171 6.03 10.22 -22.14
N LEU A 172 6.09 9.52 -23.27
CA LEU A 172 6.51 10.08 -24.55
C LEU A 172 5.29 10.23 -25.45
N CYS A 173 5.14 11.37 -26.11
CA CYS A 173 4.09 11.55 -27.12
C CYS A 173 4.49 10.87 -28.44
N HIS A 174 3.53 10.72 -29.34
CA HIS A 174 3.74 10.06 -30.63
C HIS A 174 4.86 10.61 -31.51
N ARG A 175 5.17 11.90 -31.38
CA ARG A 175 6.29 12.54 -32.08
C ARG A 175 7.66 12.14 -31.50
N CYS A 176 7.69 11.66 -30.26
CA CYS A 176 8.91 11.33 -29.52
C CYS A 176 9.07 9.82 -29.26
N PHE A 177 8.25 8.96 -29.85
CA PHE A 177 8.39 7.50 -29.69
C PHE A 177 9.74 6.94 -30.15
N HIS A 178 10.46 7.66 -31.01
CA HIS A 178 11.79 7.25 -31.47
C HIS A 178 12.90 7.46 -30.40
N ILE A 179 12.63 8.23 -29.34
CA ILE A 179 13.61 8.52 -28.26
C ILE A 179 13.91 7.26 -27.44
N ASP A 180 12.92 6.39 -27.25
CA ASP A 180 13.06 5.12 -26.53
C ASP A 180 12.47 3.99 -27.40
N ARG A 181 13.31 3.01 -27.76
CA ARG A 181 12.91 1.88 -28.61
C ARG A 181 12.04 0.85 -27.87
N TYR A 182 12.02 0.89 -26.54
CA TYR A 182 11.34 -0.08 -25.67
C TYR A 182 10.10 0.52 -24.99
N ILE A 183 9.50 1.55 -25.60
CA ILE A 183 8.27 2.16 -25.09
C ILE A 183 7.11 1.16 -24.99
N ILE A 184 6.27 1.36 -23.98
CA ILE A 184 5.01 0.64 -23.82
C ILE A 184 3.89 1.56 -24.31
N ARG A 185 3.25 1.24 -25.44
CA ARG A 185 2.11 2.01 -25.96
C ARG A 185 0.93 1.94 -24.99
N LEU A 186 0.33 3.11 -24.72
CA LEU A 186 -0.79 3.23 -23.80
C LEU A 186 -2.05 3.66 -24.56
N SER A 187 -3.16 3.03 -24.25
CA SER A 187 -4.47 3.55 -24.65
C SER A 187 -4.78 4.83 -23.87
N PRO A 188 -5.66 5.72 -24.39
CA PRO A 188 -6.08 6.91 -23.66
C PRO A 188 -6.64 6.61 -22.25
N ALA A 189 -7.31 5.47 -22.09
CA ALA A 189 -7.81 5.01 -20.79
C ALA A 189 -6.68 4.73 -19.80
N LEU A 190 -5.59 4.08 -20.24
CA LEU A 190 -4.43 3.80 -19.39
C LEU A 190 -3.67 5.06 -18.99
N VAL A 191 -3.50 6.00 -19.94
CA VAL A 191 -2.92 7.32 -19.65
C VAL A 191 -3.71 8.03 -18.56
N LYS A 192 -5.05 8.03 -18.68
CA LYS A 192 -5.95 8.61 -17.67
C LYS A 192 -5.81 7.89 -16.33
N LEU A 193 -5.80 6.57 -16.30
CA LEU A 193 -5.66 5.78 -15.08
C LEU A 193 -4.34 6.05 -14.34
N ILE A 194 -3.21 6.04 -15.06
CA ILE A 194 -1.90 6.36 -14.48
C ILE A 194 -1.90 7.76 -13.85
N ARG A 195 -2.45 8.76 -14.57
CA ARG A 195 -2.59 10.12 -14.04
C ARG A 195 -3.48 10.17 -12.80
N THR A 196 -4.61 9.46 -12.82
CA THR A 196 -5.49 9.37 -11.64
C THR A 196 -4.74 8.77 -10.46
N PHE A 197 -4.07 7.64 -10.63
CA PHE A 197 -3.39 6.94 -9.55
C PHE A 197 -2.24 7.77 -8.96
N TYR A 198 -1.51 8.50 -9.81
CA TYR A 198 -0.39 9.31 -9.36
C TYR A 198 -0.83 10.64 -8.74
N PHE A 199 -1.72 11.40 -9.40
CA PHE A 199 -2.05 12.77 -8.99
C PHE A 199 -3.27 12.88 -8.07
N VAL A 200 -4.25 12.00 -8.18
CA VAL A 200 -5.53 12.15 -7.45
C VAL A 200 -5.41 11.51 -6.06
N PRO A 201 -5.88 12.17 -4.98
CA PRO A 201 -6.00 11.55 -3.65
C PRO A 201 -7.01 10.42 -3.65
N ILE A 202 -6.80 9.38 -2.83
CA ILE A 202 -7.63 8.17 -2.83
C ILE A 202 -9.10 8.48 -2.50
N GLU A 203 -9.36 9.51 -1.70
CA GLU A 203 -10.70 9.94 -1.28
C GLU A 203 -11.54 10.46 -2.45
N ARG A 204 -10.89 10.85 -3.55
CA ARG A 204 -11.54 11.30 -4.79
C ARG A 204 -11.62 10.20 -5.84
N VAL A 205 -11.08 9.03 -5.54
CA VAL A 205 -11.15 7.87 -6.41
C VAL A 205 -12.39 7.08 -6.00
N GLY A 206 -13.39 7.05 -6.87
CA GLY A 206 -14.57 6.21 -6.68
C GLY A 206 -14.24 4.71 -6.81
N SER A 207 -15.27 3.88 -6.99
CA SER A 207 -15.06 2.44 -7.19
C SER A 207 -14.15 2.16 -8.40
N LEU A 208 -13.05 1.46 -8.14
CA LEU A 208 -12.07 1.09 -9.16
C LEU A 208 -12.39 -0.27 -9.74
N THR A 209 -13.17 -0.29 -10.82
CA THR A 209 -13.36 -1.51 -11.62
C THR A 209 -12.42 -1.46 -12.82
N LEU A 210 -11.34 -2.25 -12.76
CA LEU A 210 -10.34 -2.31 -13.83
C LEU A 210 -10.38 -3.64 -14.57
N LYS A 211 -10.26 -3.58 -15.90
CA LYS A 211 -10.06 -4.77 -16.74
C LYS A 211 -8.74 -5.45 -16.40
N LYS A 212 -8.70 -6.78 -16.45
CA LYS A 212 -7.51 -7.60 -16.11
C LYS A 212 -6.28 -7.18 -16.93
N GLU A 213 -6.45 -6.88 -18.20
CA GLU A 213 -5.37 -6.43 -19.10
C GLU A 213 -4.79 -5.08 -18.66
N SER A 214 -5.66 -4.17 -18.20
CA SER A 214 -5.22 -2.87 -17.68
C SER A 214 -4.45 -3.03 -16.37
N LYS A 215 -4.95 -3.87 -15.45
CA LYS A 215 -4.25 -4.19 -14.20
C LYS A 215 -2.86 -4.77 -14.47
N ASN A 216 -2.78 -5.78 -15.34
CA ASN A 216 -1.50 -6.42 -15.69
C ASN A 216 -0.49 -5.43 -16.26
N LEU A 217 -0.90 -4.54 -17.16
CA LEU A 217 0.02 -3.56 -17.76
C LEU A 217 0.46 -2.48 -16.77
N LEU A 218 -0.46 -1.95 -15.96
CA LEU A 218 -0.13 -0.98 -14.91
C LEU A 218 0.81 -1.59 -13.86
N LYS A 219 0.55 -2.84 -13.48
CA LYS A 219 1.35 -3.66 -12.56
C LYS A 219 2.75 -3.86 -13.10
N GLN A 220 2.87 -4.25 -14.38
CA GLN A 220 4.15 -4.42 -15.06
C GLN A 220 4.95 -3.12 -15.00
N ILE A 221 4.36 -1.99 -15.42
CA ILE A 221 5.07 -0.71 -15.46
C ILE A 221 5.55 -0.29 -14.07
N VAL A 222 4.66 -0.22 -13.08
CA VAL A 222 5.02 0.32 -11.75
C VAL A 222 6.02 -0.57 -11.02
N ARG A 223 5.89 -1.90 -11.15
CA ARG A 223 6.81 -2.84 -10.50
C ARG A 223 8.18 -2.86 -11.17
N THR A 224 8.25 -2.72 -12.49
CA THR A 224 9.52 -2.51 -13.20
C THR A 224 10.20 -1.21 -12.75
N ILE A 225 9.45 -0.13 -12.55
CA ILE A 225 9.99 1.12 -11.98
C ILE A 225 10.62 0.87 -10.60
N TYR A 226 9.90 0.22 -9.69
CA TYR A 226 10.41 -0.09 -8.35
C TYR A 226 11.67 -0.99 -8.38
N GLU A 227 11.69 -2.00 -9.23
CA GLU A 227 12.80 -2.95 -9.32
C GLU A 227 14.04 -2.35 -9.98
N GLU A 228 13.88 -1.66 -11.11
CA GLU A 228 15.01 -1.17 -11.91
C GLU A 228 15.55 0.17 -11.43
N LYS A 229 14.69 1.06 -10.93
CA LYS A 229 15.10 2.43 -10.56
C LYS A 229 15.36 2.59 -9.07
N ALA A 230 14.63 1.88 -8.22
CA ALA A 230 14.80 1.98 -6.76
C ALA A 230 15.42 0.74 -6.11
N GLY A 231 15.57 -0.38 -6.84
CA GLY A 231 16.08 -1.64 -6.28
C GLY A 231 15.19 -2.21 -5.16
N ILE A 232 13.91 -1.82 -5.12
CA ILE A 232 12.99 -2.21 -4.06
C ILE A 232 12.38 -3.57 -4.40
N ARG A 233 12.53 -4.52 -3.48
CA ARG A 233 11.93 -5.85 -3.56
C ARG A 233 11.22 -6.15 -2.25
N LEU A 234 9.90 -6.36 -2.34
CA LEU A 234 9.05 -6.72 -1.21
C LEU A 234 8.96 -8.24 -1.07
N LYS A 235 8.94 -8.74 0.15
CA LYS A 235 8.81 -10.18 0.44
C LYS A 235 7.39 -10.68 0.14
N SER A 236 6.39 -9.90 0.55
CA SER A 236 4.96 -10.13 0.27
C SER A 236 4.68 -10.29 -1.22
N ARG A 237 5.45 -9.64 -2.10
CA ARG A 237 5.30 -9.75 -3.56
C ARG A 237 5.34 -11.19 -4.04
N LYS A 238 6.30 -11.99 -3.55
CA LYS A 238 6.44 -13.40 -3.98
C LYS A 238 5.24 -14.24 -3.58
N PHE A 239 4.74 -14.02 -2.36
CA PHE A 239 3.56 -14.71 -1.86
C PHE A 239 2.32 -14.31 -2.67
N LEU A 240 2.14 -13.01 -2.92
CA LEU A 240 1.03 -12.49 -3.71
C LEU A 240 1.05 -13.05 -5.15
N GLU A 241 2.21 -13.05 -5.81
CA GLU A 241 2.37 -13.61 -7.15
C GLU A 241 2.13 -15.13 -7.20
N GLN A 242 2.51 -15.87 -6.15
CA GLN A 242 2.17 -17.29 -6.03
C GLN A 242 0.65 -17.46 -5.91
N LEU A 243 0.01 -16.70 -5.04
CA LEU A 243 -1.43 -16.78 -4.80
C LEU A 243 -2.25 -16.45 -6.07
N GLU A 244 -1.84 -15.42 -6.82
CA GLU A 244 -2.43 -15.06 -8.12
C GLU A 244 -2.32 -16.20 -9.17
N ARG A 245 -1.27 -17.03 -9.08
CA ARG A 245 -1.01 -18.15 -10.00
C ARG A 245 -1.67 -19.46 -9.56
N THR A 246 -2.19 -19.54 -8.35
CA THR A 246 -2.78 -20.77 -7.80
C THR A 246 -4.24 -20.56 -7.34
N PRO A 247 -5.13 -20.10 -8.25
CA PRO A 247 -6.52 -19.77 -7.90
C PRO A 247 -7.33 -20.98 -7.41
N GLU A 248 -6.88 -22.19 -7.72
CA GLU A 248 -7.53 -23.46 -7.34
C GLU A 248 -7.55 -23.73 -5.83
N PHE A 249 -6.66 -23.08 -5.06
CA PHE A 249 -6.58 -23.21 -3.61
C PHE A 249 -7.28 -22.06 -2.87
N LEU A 250 -7.90 -21.14 -3.62
CA LEU A 250 -8.67 -20.06 -3.02
C LEU A 250 -10.07 -20.56 -2.67
N PRO A 251 -10.61 -20.20 -1.50
CA PRO A 251 -12.01 -20.46 -1.20
C PRO A 251 -12.87 -19.80 -2.30
N LYS A 252 -13.80 -20.56 -2.87
CA LYS A 252 -14.75 -20.00 -3.84
C LYS A 252 -15.57 -18.94 -3.09
N LYS A 253 -15.58 -17.70 -3.58
CA LYS A 253 -16.52 -16.68 -3.07
C LYS A 253 -17.93 -17.24 -3.23
N GLU A 254 -18.62 -17.50 -2.13
CA GLU A 254 -20.07 -17.66 -2.15
C GLU A 254 -20.63 -16.34 -2.68
N GLU A 255 -21.35 -16.39 -3.80
CA GLU A 255 -22.07 -15.23 -4.29
C GLU A 255 -23.07 -14.84 -3.19
N LEU A 256 -22.88 -13.65 -2.60
CA LEU A 256 -23.89 -13.06 -1.72
C LEU A 256 -25.23 -13.10 -2.47
N PRO A 257 -26.31 -13.63 -1.86
CA PRO A 257 -27.60 -13.66 -2.52
C PRO A 257 -27.94 -12.24 -2.99
N LYS A 258 -28.22 -12.10 -4.28
CA LYS A 258 -28.77 -10.85 -4.80
C LYS A 258 -30.12 -10.70 -4.15
N ASP A 259 -30.26 -9.73 -3.24
CA ASP A 259 -31.54 -9.36 -2.67
C ASP A 259 -32.55 -9.14 -3.82
N GLU A 260 -33.68 -9.85 -3.72
CA GLU A 260 -34.82 -9.85 -4.66
C GLU A 260 -35.56 -8.50 -4.68
#